data_AF-A0A562WPB5-F1
#
_entry.id   AF-A0A562WPB5-F1
#
_cell.length_a   1.000
_cell.length_b   1.000
_cell.length_c   1.000
_cell.angle_alpha   90.00
_cell.angle_beta   90.00
_cell.angle_gamma   90.00
#
_symmetry.space_group_name_H-M   'P 1'
#
loop_
_entity.id
_entity.type
_entity.pdbx_description
1 polymer ?
#
loop_
_entity_poly.entity_id
_entity_poly.type
_entity_poly.pdbx_seq_one_letter_code
_entity_poly.pdbx_strand_id
1 'polypeptide(L)'
;MAKKIGAVLSGIALGVAAAVSPAIPASAAADDYFYVCGGQFETCGGGSTEGTIVWYNRTAGITGGVSDSGPGSTTAIFEAFAGSTKIESQTRTADDETSLGAYRGFNFTIGDSDLVGGIDRIKITVCFNYPDGPLDCSPNYNELKNS
;
A
#
# COMPACT_ATOMS: atom_id res chain seq x y z
N MET A 1 59.47 44.36 42.82
CA MET A 1 58.87 43.02 42.61
C MET A 1 57.51 43.19 41.94
N ALA A 2 57.21 42.38 40.93
CA ALA A 2 56.23 42.66 39.90
C ALA A 2 54.85 42.00 40.13
N LYS A 3 53.83 42.58 39.46
CA LYS A 3 52.66 41.90 38.82
C LYS A 3 51.56 41.42 39.81
N LYS A 4 50.24 41.50 39.53
CA LYS A 4 49.46 41.40 38.28
C LYS A 4 48.12 42.16 38.36
N ILE A 5 47.73 42.69 37.20
CA ILE A 5 46.41 43.17 36.80
C ILE A 5 45.48 41.96 36.60
N GLY A 6 44.21 42.05 37.02
CA GLY A 6 43.18 41.06 36.75
C GLY A 6 41.88 41.72 36.31
N ALA A 7 41.68 41.82 34.99
CA ALA A 7 40.38 42.12 34.38
C ALA A 7 39.67 40.80 34.07
N VAL A 8 38.39 40.68 34.44
CA VAL A 8 37.53 39.57 34.02
C VAL A 8 36.45 40.13 33.10
N LEU A 9 36.47 39.64 31.85
CA LEU A 9 35.55 39.96 30.77
C LEU A 9 34.15 39.37 31.06
N SER A 10 33.11 40.21 30.96
CA SER A 10 31.72 39.76 30.87
C SER A 10 31.43 39.23 29.47
N GLY A 11 31.15 37.94 29.36
CA GLY A 11 30.68 37.29 28.12
C GLY A 11 29.18 37.44 27.96
N ILE A 12 28.75 38.07 26.86
CA ILE A 12 27.35 38.13 26.43
C ILE A 12 27.04 36.83 25.69
N ALA A 13 26.14 36.01 26.22
CA ALA A 13 25.63 34.82 25.54
C ALA A 13 24.51 35.23 24.56
N LEU A 14 24.77 35.07 23.25
CA LEU A 14 23.76 35.17 22.19
C LEU A 14 22.91 33.89 22.19
N GLY A 15 21.68 33.98 22.69
CA GLY A 15 20.68 32.92 22.59
C GLY A 15 20.09 32.86 21.18
N VAL A 16 20.34 31.77 20.46
CA VAL A 16 19.68 31.47 19.19
C VAL A 16 18.28 30.94 19.50
N ALA A 17 17.25 31.74 19.23
CA ALA A 17 15.86 31.30 19.30
C ALA A 17 15.58 30.33 18.13
N ALA A 18 15.45 29.04 18.42
CA ALA A 18 14.97 28.07 17.46
C ALA A 18 13.49 28.35 17.15
N ALA A 19 13.22 28.84 15.94
CA ALA A 19 11.86 28.99 15.42
C ALA A 19 11.26 27.58 15.21
N VAL A 20 10.42 27.14 16.13
CA VAL A 20 9.57 25.97 15.95
C VAL A 20 8.42 26.35 15.02
N SER A 21 8.57 26.10 13.72
CA SER A 21 7.45 26.16 12.79
C SER A 21 6.43 25.09 13.18
N PRO A 22 5.13 25.42 13.27
CA PRO A 22 4.10 24.40 13.45
C PRO A 22 4.07 23.49 12.22
N ALA A 23 4.21 22.19 12.42
CA ALA A 23 4.01 21.21 11.37
C ALA A 23 2.55 21.31 10.91
N ILE A 24 2.33 21.73 9.67
CA ILE A 24 1.02 21.67 9.04
C ILE A 24 0.67 20.19 8.89
N PRO A 25 -0.46 19.71 9.41
CA PRO A 25 -0.87 18.33 9.18
C PRO A 25 -1.01 18.12 7.68
N ALA A 26 -0.29 17.13 7.14
CA ALA A 26 -0.50 16.70 5.77
C ALA A 26 -1.97 16.28 5.63
N SER A 27 -2.68 16.85 4.65
CA SER A 27 -4.00 16.37 4.27
C SER A 27 -3.86 14.89 3.95
N ALA A 28 -4.49 14.02 4.73
CA ALA A 28 -4.64 12.62 4.33
C ALA A 28 -5.44 12.65 3.02
N ALA A 29 -4.82 12.19 1.94
CA ALA A 29 -5.57 11.92 0.71
C ALA A 29 -6.71 10.95 1.08
N ALA A 30 -7.87 11.12 0.46
CA ALA A 30 -8.96 10.15 0.65
C ALA A 30 -8.46 8.78 0.19
N ASP A 31 -8.77 7.74 0.97
CA ASP A 31 -8.35 6.40 0.61
C ASP A 31 -9.11 5.93 -0.66
N ASP A 32 -8.40 5.28 -1.58
CA ASP A 32 -9.00 4.76 -2.81
C ASP A 32 -9.60 3.38 -2.55
N TYR A 33 -10.89 3.20 -2.85
CA TYR A 33 -11.60 1.94 -2.67
C TYR A 33 -11.57 1.11 -3.95
N PHE A 34 -11.40 -0.22 -3.83
CA PHE A 34 -11.52 -1.15 -4.94
C PHE A 34 -12.43 -2.33 -4.62
N TYR A 35 -13.06 -2.84 -5.67
CA TYR A 35 -13.82 -4.10 -5.68
C TYR A 35 -13.61 -4.79 -7.03
N VAL A 36 -13.09 -6.02 -7.02
CA VAL A 36 -12.75 -6.76 -8.24
C VAL A 36 -13.28 -8.19 -8.14
N CYS A 37 -14.10 -8.58 -9.11
CA CYS A 37 -14.59 -9.95 -9.25
C CYS A 37 -13.51 -10.89 -9.81
N GLY A 38 -13.52 -12.15 -9.37
CA GLY A 38 -12.77 -13.24 -9.98
C GLY A 38 -13.44 -13.76 -11.26
N GLY A 39 -12.60 -14.12 -12.22
CA GLY A 39 -13.02 -14.64 -13.54
C GLY A 39 -13.61 -13.58 -14.47
N GLN A 40 -14.15 -14.02 -15.61
CA GLN A 40 -14.80 -13.15 -16.61
C GLN A 40 -16.23 -12.71 -16.21
N PHE A 41 -16.70 -13.05 -15.01
CA PHE A 41 -18.10 -12.94 -14.63
C PHE A 41 -18.38 -11.66 -13.81
N GLU A 42 -19.33 -10.84 -14.28
CA GLU A 42 -19.76 -9.61 -13.58
C GLU A 42 -20.41 -9.88 -12.21
N THR A 43 -20.87 -11.11 -11.96
CA THR A 43 -21.61 -11.47 -10.74
C THR A 43 -20.74 -12.03 -9.61
N CYS A 44 -19.41 -11.98 -9.72
CA CYS A 44 -18.47 -12.42 -8.67
C CYS A 44 -18.68 -13.88 -8.17
N GLY A 45 -19.32 -14.75 -8.96
CA GLY A 45 -19.83 -16.05 -8.50
C GLY A 45 -18.76 -17.10 -8.14
N GLY A 46 -17.49 -16.87 -8.46
CA GLY A 46 -16.37 -17.70 -7.99
C GLY A 46 -15.69 -17.11 -6.76
N GLY A 47 -15.49 -15.80 -6.75
CA GLY A 47 -14.89 -15.07 -5.65
C GLY A 47 -14.59 -13.63 -6.03
N SER A 48 -14.04 -12.87 -5.10
CA SER A 48 -13.76 -11.45 -5.27
C SER A 48 -12.64 -10.98 -4.34
N THR A 49 -12.13 -9.78 -4.59
CA THR A 49 -11.29 -9.05 -3.64
C THR A 49 -11.79 -7.62 -3.52
N GLU A 50 -11.76 -7.11 -2.30
CA GLU A 50 -12.18 -5.75 -2.01
C GLU A 50 -11.31 -5.13 -0.93
N GLY A 51 -11.23 -3.81 -0.93
CA GLY A 51 -10.42 -3.11 0.05
C GLY A 51 -10.14 -1.67 -0.29
N THR A 52 -9.07 -1.19 0.32
CA THR A 52 -8.70 0.22 0.37
C THR A 52 -7.20 0.36 0.13
N ILE A 53 -6.82 1.37 -0.65
CA ILE A 53 -5.44 1.75 -0.95
C ILE A 53 -5.18 3.12 -0.33
N VAL A 54 -4.17 3.18 0.54
CA VAL A 54 -3.63 4.42 1.10
C VAL A 54 -2.31 4.72 0.39
N TRP A 55 -2.27 5.79 -0.38
CA TRP A 55 -1.08 6.19 -1.10
C TRP A 55 -0.09 6.95 -0.20
N TYR A 56 1.14 6.48 -0.15
CA TYR A 56 2.25 7.20 0.44
C TYR A 56 3.11 7.83 -0.65
N ASN A 57 4.18 8.54 -0.24
CA ASN A 57 5.08 9.18 -1.20
C ASN A 57 5.72 8.18 -2.16
N ARG A 58 6.10 6.99 -1.67
CA ARG A 58 6.88 5.99 -2.43
C ARG A 58 6.25 4.60 -2.51
N THR A 59 5.35 4.30 -1.60
CA THR A 59 4.69 3.00 -1.43
C THR A 59 3.18 3.22 -1.33
N ALA A 60 2.43 2.12 -1.21
CA ALA A 60 1.01 2.14 -0.85
C ALA A 60 0.73 1.13 0.26
N GLY A 61 -0.16 1.48 1.19
CA GLY A 61 -0.74 0.54 2.15
C GLY A 61 -2.04 -0.03 1.56
N ILE A 62 -2.20 -1.34 1.61
CA ILE A 62 -3.38 -2.04 1.09
C ILE A 62 -4.00 -2.84 2.23
N THR A 63 -5.28 -2.59 2.50
CA THR A 63 -6.08 -3.34 3.48
C THR A 63 -7.37 -3.83 2.84
N GLY A 64 -7.85 -5.02 3.20
CA GLY A 64 -9.06 -5.59 2.60
C GLY A 64 -9.19 -7.07 2.85
N GLY A 65 -9.87 -7.77 1.94
CA GLY A 65 -9.97 -9.23 1.97
C GLY A 65 -10.26 -9.85 0.61
N VAL A 66 -9.89 -11.12 0.49
CA VAL A 66 -10.27 -11.99 -0.63
C VAL A 66 -11.38 -12.90 -0.15
N SER A 67 -12.43 -13.00 -0.94
CA SER A 67 -13.54 -13.93 -0.72
C SER A 67 -13.55 -14.99 -1.80
N ASP A 68 -13.82 -16.22 -1.40
CA ASP A 68 -14.02 -17.39 -2.24
C ASP A 68 -15.39 -17.97 -1.92
N SER A 69 -16.15 -18.33 -2.95
CA SER A 69 -17.53 -18.82 -2.80
C SER A 69 -17.89 -19.94 -3.79
N GLY A 70 -16.89 -20.42 -4.53
CA GLY A 70 -17.04 -21.45 -5.55
C GLY A 70 -16.23 -22.70 -5.21
N PRO A 71 -16.43 -23.80 -5.95
CA PRO A 71 -15.60 -24.99 -5.80
C PRO A 71 -14.21 -24.67 -6.35
N GLY A 72 -13.24 -24.37 -5.48
CA GLY A 72 -11.89 -23.99 -5.86
C GLY A 72 -11.23 -23.02 -4.89
N SER A 73 -10.36 -22.16 -5.44
CA SER A 73 -9.74 -21.09 -4.67
C SER A 73 -9.69 -19.79 -5.46
N THR A 74 -9.82 -18.68 -4.75
CA THR A 74 -9.74 -17.33 -5.31
C THR A 74 -8.43 -16.68 -4.88
N THR A 75 -7.64 -16.24 -5.84
CA THR A 75 -6.36 -15.55 -5.62
C THR A 75 -6.42 -14.14 -6.16
N ALA A 76 -6.25 -13.15 -5.27
CA ALA A 76 -6.00 -11.77 -5.63
C ALA A 76 -4.49 -11.53 -5.82
N ILE A 77 -4.13 -10.86 -6.90
CA ILE A 77 -2.78 -10.47 -7.26
C ILE A 77 -2.74 -8.95 -7.30
N PHE A 78 -1.84 -8.37 -6.51
CA PHE A 78 -1.57 -6.95 -6.45
C PHE A 78 -0.19 -6.71 -7.04
N GLU A 79 -0.08 -5.77 -7.98
CA GLU A 79 1.19 -5.40 -8.60
C GLU A 79 1.36 -3.89 -8.57
N ALA A 80 2.44 -3.42 -7.95
CA ALA A 80 2.76 -2.00 -7.90
C ALA A 80 3.65 -1.61 -9.08
N PHE A 81 3.34 -0.47 -9.70
CA PHE A 81 4.04 0.05 -10.86
C PHE A 81 4.53 1.48 -10.62
N ALA A 82 5.64 1.81 -11.28
CA ALA A 82 6.07 3.18 -11.54
C ALA A 82 6.17 3.36 -13.06
N GLY A 83 5.21 4.07 -13.64
CA GLY A 83 4.99 4.13 -15.08
C GLY A 83 4.73 2.73 -15.65
N SER A 84 5.58 2.32 -16.60
CA SER A 84 5.49 0.99 -17.24
C SER A 84 6.21 -0.13 -16.48
N THR A 85 6.96 0.20 -15.42
CA THR A 85 7.82 -0.77 -14.74
C THR A 85 7.12 -1.35 -13.52
N LYS A 86 7.05 -2.68 -13.45
CA LYS A 86 6.58 -3.37 -12.24
C LYS A 86 7.67 -3.30 -11.16
N ILE A 87 7.29 -2.83 -9.97
CA ILE A 87 8.18 -2.67 -8.82
C ILE A 87 8.08 -3.87 -7.88
N GLU A 88 6.85 -4.24 -7.49
CA GLU A 88 6.60 -5.34 -6.55
C GLU A 88 5.30 -6.06 -6.90
N SER A 89 5.14 -7.30 -6.43
CA SER A 89 3.87 -8.03 -6.48
C SER A 89 3.62 -8.78 -5.17
N GLN A 90 2.35 -8.81 -4.75
CA GLN A 90 1.87 -9.63 -3.64
C GLN A 90 0.60 -10.39 -4.01
N THR A 91 0.39 -11.55 -3.39
CA THR A 91 -0.79 -12.39 -3.63
C THR A 91 -1.50 -12.77 -2.34
N ARG A 92 -2.82 -12.92 -2.38
CA ARG A 92 -3.64 -13.41 -1.27
C ARG A 92 -4.66 -14.39 -1.81
N THR A 93 -4.84 -15.50 -1.10
CA THR A 93 -5.71 -16.61 -1.54
C THR A 93 -6.67 -16.99 -0.43
N ALA A 94 -7.95 -17.12 -0.79
CA ALA A 94 -9.02 -17.73 -0.01
C ALA A 94 -9.50 -19.00 -0.73
N ASP A 95 -10.01 -19.97 0.03
CA ASP A 95 -10.42 -21.29 -0.45
C ASP A 95 -11.40 -21.87 0.59
N ASP A 96 -12.68 -21.90 0.25
CA ASP A 96 -13.76 -22.32 1.17
C ASP A 96 -13.73 -23.82 1.50
N GLU A 97 -13.09 -24.63 0.66
CA GLU A 97 -13.03 -26.09 0.80
C GLU A 97 -11.85 -26.54 1.69
N THR A 98 -10.98 -25.61 2.12
CA THR A 98 -9.79 -25.90 2.93
C THR A 98 -9.79 -25.15 4.27
N SER A 99 -8.74 -25.34 5.05
CA SER A 99 -8.53 -24.58 6.30
C SER A 99 -8.22 -23.09 6.08
N LEU A 100 -8.07 -22.63 4.84
CA LEU A 100 -7.93 -21.21 4.51
C LEU A 100 -9.27 -20.46 4.69
N GLY A 101 -10.39 -21.12 4.39
CA GLY A 101 -11.75 -20.59 4.51
C GLY A 101 -12.18 -19.66 3.36
N ALA A 102 -13.49 -19.45 3.25
CA ALA A 102 -14.14 -18.58 2.27
C ALA A 102 -13.70 -17.11 2.31
N TYR A 103 -13.09 -16.62 3.39
CA TYR A 103 -12.67 -15.22 3.49
C TYR A 103 -11.31 -15.11 4.14
N ARG A 104 -10.44 -14.31 3.51
CA ARG A 104 -9.11 -14.02 4.03
C ARG A 104 -8.77 -12.54 3.95
N GLY A 105 -8.73 -11.91 5.12
CA GLY A 105 -8.28 -10.53 5.27
C GLY A 105 -6.79 -10.36 4.97
N PHE A 106 -6.42 -9.16 4.53
CA PHE A 106 -5.04 -8.75 4.33
C PHE A 106 -4.81 -7.31 4.77
N ASN A 107 -3.59 -7.03 5.21
CA ASN A 107 -3.05 -5.70 5.44
C ASN A 107 -1.54 -5.76 5.16
N PHE A 108 -1.07 -4.99 4.18
CA PHE A 108 0.34 -4.95 3.81
C PHE A 108 0.72 -3.63 3.13
N THR A 109 2.02 -3.34 3.09
CA THR A 109 2.58 -2.26 2.26
C THR A 109 3.18 -2.87 1.00
N ILE A 110 3.05 -2.19 -0.14
CA ILE A 110 3.63 -2.57 -1.43
C ILE A 110 4.34 -1.38 -2.07
N GLY A 111 5.44 -1.64 -2.78
CA GLY A 111 6.29 -0.64 -3.43
C GLY A 111 7.69 -0.62 -2.82
N ASP A 112 8.47 0.37 -3.20
CA ASP A 112 9.87 0.51 -2.78
C ASP A 112 10.09 1.85 -2.11
N SER A 113 10.50 1.84 -0.83
CA SER A 113 10.78 3.06 -0.06
C SER A 113 11.98 3.84 -0.58
N ASP A 114 12.87 3.22 -1.35
CA ASP A 114 14.05 3.87 -1.94
C ASP A 114 13.79 4.38 -3.37
N LEU A 115 12.66 4.01 -3.98
CA LEU A 115 12.28 4.45 -5.32
C LEU A 115 11.94 5.94 -5.36
N VAL A 116 12.81 6.72 -6.01
CA VAL A 116 12.57 8.13 -6.29
C VAL A 116 11.38 8.28 -7.24
N GLY A 117 10.42 9.13 -6.87
CA GLY A 117 9.16 9.30 -7.61
C GLY A 117 8.05 8.36 -7.15
N GLY A 118 8.41 7.24 -6.51
CA GLY A 118 7.44 6.28 -5.97
C GLY A 118 6.68 5.50 -7.02
N ILE A 119 5.74 4.70 -6.54
CA ILE A 119 4.75 4.02 -7.37
C ILE A 119 3.58 4.96 -7.71
N ASP A 120 2.99 4.76 -8.89
CA ASP A 120 1.88 5.57 -9.42
C ASP A 120 0.63 4.74 -9.75
N ARG A 121 0.73 3.41 -9.69
CA ARG A 121 -0.38 2.52 -10.03
C ARG A 121 -0.32 1.20 -9.26
N ILE A 122 -1.48 0.76 -8.79
CA ILE A 122 -1.71 -0.62 -8.34
C ILE A 122 -2.58 -1.30 -9.39
N LYS A 123 -2.06 -2.39 -9.96
CA LYS A 123 -2.84 -3.29 -10.80
C LYS A 123 -3.33 -4.45 -9.95
N ILE A 124 -4.63 -4.72 -10.01
CA ILE A 124 -5.30 -5.79 -9.29
C ILE A 124 -5.87 -6.78 -10.30
N THR A 125 -5.58 -8.05 -10.09
CA THR A 125 -6.14 -9.16 -10.88
C THR A 125 -6.66 -10.21 -9.93
N VAL A 126 -7.86 -10.73 -10.17
CA VAL A 126 -8.42 -11.83 -9.37
C VAL A 126 -8.55 -13.05 -10.27
N CYS A 127 -7.94 -14.15 -9.85
CA CYS A 127 -8.02 -15.41 -10.55
C CYS A 127 -8.76 -16.44 -9.69
N PHE A 128 -9.69 -17.14 -10.31
CA PHE A 128 -10.34 -18.31 -9.75
C PHE A 128 -9.68 -19.58 -10.29
N ASN A 129 -9.29 -20.47 -9.39
CA ASN A 129 -8.68 -21.75 -9.71
C ASN A 129 -9.68 -22.88 -9.42
N TYR A 130 -10.28 -23.43 -10.48
CA TYR A 130 -11.17 -24.57 -10.38
C TYR A 130 -10.37 -25.86 -10.09
N PRO A 131 -10.86 -26.77 -9.22
CA PRO A 131 -10.17 -28.01 -8.87
C PRO A 131 -9.76 -28.85 -10.08
N ASP A 132 -10.61 -28.89 -11.11
CA ASP A 132 -10.42 -29.66 -12.34
C ASP A 132 -10.54 -28.81 -13.61
N GLY A 133 -10.46 -27.48 -13.49
CA GLY A 133 -10.72 -26.54 -14.58
C GLY A 133 -9.55 -25.62 -14.93
N PRO A 134 -9.67 -24.82 -16.00
CA PRO A 134 -8.66 -23.82 -16.33
C PRO A 134 -8.65 -22.70 -15.28
N LEU A 135 -7.49 -22.08 -15.08
CA LEU A 135 -7.41 -20.82 -14.34
C LEU A 135 -8.18 -19.73 -15.09
N ASP A 136 -9.16 -19.10 -14.43
CA ASP A 136 -9.92 -17.99 -15.00
C ASP A 136 -9.57 -16.69 -14.26
N CYS A 137 -9.13 -15.66 -14.97
CA CYS A 137 -8.69 -14.40 -14.39
C CYS A 137 -9.52 -13.23 -14.91
N SER A 138 -9.81 -12.30 -14.01
CA SER A 138 -10.42 -11.03 -14.33
C SER A 138 -9.55 -10.24 -15.32
N PRO A 139 -10.15 -9.31 -16.08
CA PRO A 139 -9.40 -8.19 -16.64
C PRO A 139 -8.61 -7.46 -15.56
N ASN A 140 -7.54 -6.76 -15.97
CA ASN A 140 -6.74 -5.96 -15.04
C ASN A 140 -7.54 -4.75 -14.56
N TYR A 141 -7.80 -4.66 -13.25
CA TYR A 141 -8.26 -3.44 -12.61
C TYR A 141 -7.05 -2.57 -12.29
N ASN A 142 -7.06 -1.30 -12.68
CA ASN A 142 -5.93 -0.39 -12.45
C ASN A 142 -6.40 0.78 -11.60
N GLU A 143 -5.87 0.87 -10.39
CA GLU A 143 -6.03 2.05 -9.54
C GLU A 143 -4.83 2.96 -9.74
N LEU A 144 -5.10 4.22 -10.08
CA LEU A 144 -4.07 5.24 -10.30
C LEU A 144 -3.98 6.12 -9.07
N LYS A 145 -2.75 6.45 -8.67
CA LYS A 145 -2.52 7.44 -7.62
C LYS A 145 -3.01 8.80 -8.11
N ASN A 146 -4.14 9.25 -7.57
CA ASN A 146 -4.66 10.59 -7.83
C ASN A 146 -3.74 11.63 -7.17
N SER A 147 -3.30 12.61 -7.96
CA SER A 147 -2.33 13.64 -7.56
C SER A 147 -2.93 14.81 -6.79
#